data_AF-A0A8D0GIJ9-F1
#
_entry.id   AF-A0A8D0GIJ9-F1
#
_cell.length_a   1.000
_cell.length_b   1.000
_cell.length_c   1.000
_cell.angle_alpha   90.00
_cell.angle_beta   90.00
_cell.angle_gamma   90.00
#
_symmetry.space_group_name_H-M   'P 1'
#
loop_
_entity.id
_entity.type
_entity.pdbx_description
1 polymer ?
#
loop_
_entity_poly.entity_id
_entity_poly.type
_entity_poly.pdbx_seq_one_letter_code
_entity_poly.pdbx_strand_id
1 'polypeptide(L)'
;MEGGHLMDLLHSTGVQVTHYLQVNHRGFQNWFLFVSFAADLKTTFFFFFPIWFHLCERVGIKLIWVAVIGDWLNLVFKWILFGQRPYWWVHETSYYGNTSIPKIQQFPITCETGPGSPSGHAMGSAGVYYIMVTALLSQLQTAPTALCLHGLLWALFWAVQVNVCLSRVFIAAHFPHQVIAGVISGIVVAEVFEHVHSIYSASLQRYLGTTFFLFGFALGFYLLLKVLGVDLLWTLEKAHKWCIHPDWVHIDTTPFASLLRNLGILFGLGLALNSPMYVESCRGKQGRQLPFRLSCIIMSLFVLYLFESFELPTDREMLFYALSFCKSAATHLCMVALIPYCMSLLCCREAMKHD
;
A
#
# COMPACT_ATOMS: atom_id res chain seq x y z
N MET A 1 9.82 30.36 17.31
CA MET A 1 8.41 30.41 17.76
C MET A 1 7.42 30.53 16.60
N GLU A 2 7.75 31.20 15.49
CA GLU A 2 6.83 31.34 14.33
C GLU A 2 6.44 30.03 13.63
N GLY A 3 7.36 29.06 13.53
CA GLY A 3 7.08 27.77 12.86
C GLY A 3 6.04 26.88 13.56
N GLY A 4 5.94 26.97 14.90
CA GLY A 4 4.92 26.22 15.66
C GLY A 4 3.52 26.75 15.40
N HIS A 5 3.36 28.08 15.40
CA HIS A 5 2.08 28.74 15.17
C HIS A 5 1.55 28.49 13.74
N LEU A 6 2.44 28.45 12.74
CA LEU A 6 2.05 28.11 11.37
C LEU A 6 1.54 26.67 11.26
N MET A 7 2.23 25.72 11.90
CA MET A 7 1.80 24.31 11.90
C MET A 7 0.47 24.12 12.63
N ASP A 8 0.25 24.80 13.75
CA ASP A 8 -1.02 24.72 14.47
C ASP A 8 -2.17 25.35 13.68
N LEU A 9 -1.93 26.46 12.98
CA LEU A 9 -2.91 27.04 12.05
C LEU A 9 -3.27 26.05 10.93
N LEU A 10 -2.25 25.38 10.38
CA LEU A 10 -2.42 24.40 9.31
C LEU A 10 -3.21 23.17 9.79
N HIS A 11 -2.89 22.66 10.98
CA HIS A 11 -3.66 21.59 11.61
C HIS A 11 -5.09 22.03 11.95
N SER A 12 -5.29 23.23 12.48
CA SER A 12 -6.60 23.78 12.80
C SER A 12 -7.47 23.91 11.55
N THR A 13 -6.90 24.41 10.46
CA THR A 13 -7.56 24.47 9.14
C THR A 13 -7.92 23.05 8.68
N GLY A 14 -7.02 22.09 8.85
CA GLY A 14 -7.29 20.69 8.52
C GLY A 14 -8.43 20.08 9.34
N VAL A 15 -8.50 20.35 10.65
CA VAL A 15 -9.63 19.93 11.51
C VAL A 15 -10.93 20.57 11.03
N GLN A 16 -10.92 21.85 10.66
CA GLN A 16 -12.09 22.53 10.11
C GLN A 16 -12.57 21.90 8.80
N VAL A 17 -11.65 21.53 7.90
CA VAL A 17 -11.98 20.79 6.66
C VAL A 17 -12.58 19.43 6.99
N THR A 18 -12.00 18.67 7.92
CA THR A 18 -12.56 17.38 8.37
C THR A 18 -13.98 17.56 8.91
N HIS A 19 -14.18 18.53 9.81
CA HIS A 19 -15.50 18.84 10.38
C HIS A 19 -16.50 19.23 9.27
N TYR A 20 -16.10 20.09 8.34
CA TYR A 20 -16.94 20.50 7.21
C TYR A 20 -17.35 19.30 6.36
N LEU A 21 -16.42 18.40 6.03
CA LEU A 21 -16.70 17.20 5.24
C LEU A 21 -17.68 16.27 5.97
N GLN A 22 -17.48 16.06 7.27
CA GLN A 22 -18.33 15.18 8.08
C GLN A 22 -19.76 15.71 8.24
N VAL A 23 -19.93 17.04 8.36
CA VAL A 23 -21.26 17.67 8.49
C VAL A 23 -21.98 17.74 7.14
N ASN A 24 -21.32 18.21 6.08
CA ASN A 24 -21.97 18.50 4.80
C ASN A 24 -22.04 17.29 3.85
N HIS A 25 -21.15 16.31 4.01
CA HIS A 25 -21.08 15.12 3.13
C HIS A 25 -21.31 13.82 3.89
N ARG A 26 -22.11 13.86 4.97
CA ARG A 26 -22.44 12.69 5.78
C ARG A 26 -23.06 11.53 4.98
N GLY A 27 -23.83 11.85 3.93
CA GLY A 27 -24.40 10.85 3.01
C GLY A 27 -23.36 10.02 2.25
N PHE A 28 -22.12 10.50 2.14
CA PHE A 28 -21.01 9.79 1.50
C PHE A 28 -20.12 9.01 2.48
N GLN A 29 -20.53 8.87 3.75
CA GLN A 29 -19.74 8.17 4.77
C GLN A 29 -19.33 6.75 4.32
N ASN A 30 -20.28 5.93 3.87
CA ASN A 30 -19.98 4.56 3.44
C ASN A 30 -19.06 4.53 2.21
N TRP A 31 -19.22 5.50 1.31
CA TRP A 31 -18.33 5.65 0.16
C TRP A 31 -16.90 5.98 0.60
N PHE A 32 -16.71 6.94 1.51
CA PHE A 32 -15.37 7.28 2.01
C PHE A 32 -14.73 6.13 2.80
N LEU A 33 -15.49 5.39 3.60
CA LEU A 33 -14.98 4.20 4.28
C LEU A 33 -14.53 3.13 3.27
N PHE A 34 -15.35 2.88 2.24
CA PHE A 34 -15.01 1.95 1.17
C PHE A 34 -13.77 2.40 0.39
N VAL A 35 -13.70 3.66 -0.04
CA VAL A 35 -12.56 4.20 -0.78
C VAL A 35 -11.28 4.09 0.05
N SER A 36 -11.35 4.41 1.35
CA SER A 36 -10.20 4.30 2.24
C SER A 36 -9.73 2.86 2.41
N PHE A 37 -10.66 1.89 2.49
CA PHE A 37 -10.33 0.47 2.49
C PHE A 37 -9.71 0.03 1.15
N ALA A 38 -10.30 0.43 0.02
CA ALA A 38 -9.82 0.08 -1.32
C ALA A 38 -8.44 0.70 -1.64
N ALA A 39 -8.10 1.84 -1.04
CA ALA A 39 -6.81 2.51 -1.20
C ALA A 39 -5.66 1.87 -0.40
N ASP A 40 -5.94 0.88 0.47
CA ASP A 40 -4.90 0.13 1.17
C ASP A 40 -4.06 -0.67 0.16
N LEU A 41 -2.73 -0.73 0.38
CA LEU A 41 -1.82 -1.53 -0.43
C LEU A 41 -2.16 -3.03 -0.42
N LYS A 42 -2.85 -3.54 0.61
CA LYS A 42 -3.45 -4.88 0.61
C LYS A 42 -4.28 -5.13 -0.65
N THR A 43 -5.11 -4.17 -1.06
CA THR A 43 -5.92 -4.25 -2.28
C THR A 43 -5.03 -4.36 -3.54
N THR A 44 -3.89 -3.66 -3.54
CA THR A 44 -2.93 -3.74 -4.66
C THR A 44 -2.32 -5.13 -4.77
N PHE A 45 -1.84 -5.68 -3.66
CA PHE A 45 -1.22 -7.00 -3.63
C PHE A 45 -2.22 -8.12 -3.91
N PHE A 46 -3.47 -7.95 -3.47
CA PHE A 46 -4.52 -8.94 -3.63
C PHE A 46 -5.17 -8.91 -5.02
N PHE A 47 -5.55 -7.74 -5.54
CA PHE A 47 -6.29 -7.65 -6.80
C PHE A 47 -5.41 -7.24 -7.98
N PHE A 48 -4.71 -6.10 -7.88
CA PHE A 48 -4.02 -5.53 -9.02
C PHE A 48 -2.79 -6.33 -9.42
N PHE A 49 -2.01 -6.82 -8.45
CA PHE A 49 -0.81 -7.59 -8.71
C PHE A 49 -1.07 -8.86 -9.55
N PRO A 50 -1.95 -9.81 -9.15
CA PRO A 50 -2.14 -11.03 -9.94
C PRO A 50 -2.71 -10.73 -11.34
N ILE A 51 -3.60 -9.74 -11.47
CA ILE A 51 -4.14 -9.33 -12.77
C ILE A 51 -3.01 -8.81 -13.67
N TRP A 52 -2.23 -7.83 -13.19
CA TRP A 52 -1.17 -7.24 -14.00
C TRP A 52 -0.02 -8.19 -14.24
N PHE A 53 0.35 -9.03 -13.28
CA PHE A 53 1.43 -9.99 -13.44
C PHE A 53 1.14 -10.99 -14.57
N HIS A 54 -0.08 -11.57 -14.58
CA HIS A 54 -0.46 -12.55 -15.61
C HIS A 54 -0.79 -11.92 -16.97
N LEU A 55 -1.24 -10.65 -17.01
CA LEU A 55 -1.46 -9.92 -18.28
C LEU A 55 -0.18 -9.35 -18.87
N CYS A 56 0.63 -8.69 -18.04
CA CYS A 56 1.88 -8.03 -18.39
C CYS A 56 2.87 -8.06 -17.21
N GLU A 57 3.68 -9.12 -17.15
CA GLU A 57 4.63 -9.39 -16.07
C GLU A 57 5.47 -8.17 -15.64
N ARG A 58 5.98 -7.40 -16.61
CA ARG A 58 6.79 -6.19 -16.33
C ARG A 58 6.02 -5.14 -15.51
N VAL A 59 4.71 -5.02 -15.70
CA VAL A 59 3.88 -4.10 -14.92
C VAL A 59 3.66 -4.69 -13.53
N GLY A 60 3.36 -5.99 -13.44
CA GLY A 60 3.22 -6.69 -12.14
C GLY A 60 4.48 -6.59 -11.27
N ILE A 61 5.66 -6.80 -11.84
CA ILE A 61 6.94 -6.66 -11.12
C ILE A 61 7.15 -5.21 -10.66
N LYS A 62 6.94 -4.24 -11.55
CA LYS A 62 7.10 -2.81 -11.23
C LYS A 62 6.14 -2.37 -10.12
N LEU A 63 4.89 -2.85 -10.14
CA LEU A 63 3.89 -2.60 -9.09
C LEU A 63 4.39 -3.03 -7.71
N ILE A 64 4.97 -4.23 -7.58
CA ILE A 64 5.52 -4.70 -6.30
C ILE A 64 6.68 -3.82 -5.84
N TRP A 65 7.62 -3.52 -6.73
CA TRP A 65 8.78 -2.68 -6.38
C TRP A 65 8.36 -1.28 -5.91
N VAL A 66 7.46 -0.62 -6.62
CA VAL A 66 6.96 0.71 -6.23
C VAL A 66 6.15 0.67 -4.95
N ALA A 67 5.26 -0.34 -4.78
CA ALA A 67 4.48 -0.46 -3.56
C ALA A 67 5.37 -0.71 -2.32
N VAL A 68 6.31 -1.65 -2.41
CA VAL A 68 7.21 -2.02 -1.30
C VAL A 68 8.17 -0.89 -0.95
N ILE A 69 8.85 -0.31 -1.94
CA ILE A 69 9.81 0.77 -1.70
C ILE A 69 9.09 2.06 -1.31
N GLY A 70 7.92 2.33 -1.90
CA GLY A 70 7.07 3.45 -1.54
C GLY A 70 6.60 3.39 -0.08
N ASP A 71 6.09 2.23 0.37
CA ASP A 71 5.67 2.06 1.77
C ASP A 71 6.86 2.11 2.74
N TRP A 72 8.02 1.58 2.35
CA TRP A 72 9.24 1.69 3.14
C TRP A 72 9.71 3.14 3.28
N LEU A 73 9.70 3.93 2.20
CA LEU A 73 9.99 5.36 2.24
C LEU A 73 8.95 6.11 3.08
N ASN A 74 7.67 5.75 2.97
CA ASN A 74 6.60 6.29 3.81
C ASN A 74 6.90 6.08 5.30
N LEU A 75 7.33 4.87 5.67
CA LEU A 75 7.72 4.53 7.02
C LEU A 75 8.88 5.39 7.52
N VAL A 76 9.96 5.48 6.74
CA VAL A 76 11.13 6.29 7.09
C VAL A 76 10.76 7.76 7.26
N PHE A 77 9.98 8.32 6.32
CA PHE A 77 9.52 9.71 6.42
C PHE A 77 8.59 9.95 7.60
N LYS A 78 7.72 9.00 7.95
CA LYS A 78 6.89 9.10 9.17
C LYS A 78 7.72 9.24 10.43
N TRP A 79 8.81 8.49 10.53
CA TRP A 79 9.74 8.58 11.65
C TRP A 79 10.63 9.83 11.62
N ILE A 80 10.81 10.49 10.47
CA ILE A 80 11.57 11.75 10.39
C ILE A 80 10.66 12.96 10.67
N LEU A 81 9.42 12.93 10.17
CA LEU A 81 8.53 14.10 10.15
C LEU A 81 7.65 14.22 11.42
N PHE A 82 7.52 13.17 12.23
CA PHE A 82 6.75 13.17 13.48
C PHE A 82 5.34 13.77 13.35
N GLY A 83 4.66 13.49 12.23
CA GLY A 83 3.38 14.12 11.92
C GLY A 83 2.26 13.74 12.90
N GLN A 84 1.52 14.75 13.37
CA GLN A 84 0.31 14.57 14.18
C GLN A 84 -0.86 14.02 13.34
N ARG A 85 -1.92 13.51 13.99
CA ARG A 85 -3.18 13.14 13.34
C ARG A 85 -4.34 13.97 13.87
N PRO A 86 -5.37 14.26 13.05
CA PRO A 86 -6.50 15.08 13.47
C PRO A 86 -7.19 14.56 14.73
N TYR A 87 -7.47 13.26 14.81
CA TYR A 87 -8.28 12.67 15.88
C TYR A 87 -7.70 12.77 17.29
N TRP A 88 -6.37 12.85 17.44
CA TRP A 88 -5.73 13.10 18.75
C TRP A 88 -5.26 14.54 18.91
N TRP A 89 -4.81 15.19 17.83
CA TRP A 89 -4.26 16.54 17.90
C TRP A 89 -5.29 17.55 18.39
N VAL A 90 -6.54 17.38 17.94
CA VAL A 90 -7.67 18.22 18.33
C VAL A 90 -7.93 18.25 19.84
N HIS A 91 -7.52 17.20 20.57
CA HIS A 91 -7.70 17.08 22.01
C HIS A 91 -6.50 17.54 22.83
N GLU A 92 -5.31 17.58 22.24
CA GLU A 92 -4.07 17.90 22.94
C GLU A 92 -3.54 19.30 22.64
N THR A 93 -4.00 19.91 21.55
CA THR A 93 -3.56 21.24 21.17
C THR A 93 -4.07 22.29 22.15
N SER A 94 -3.19 23.23 22.53
CA SER A 94 -3.57 24.45 23.25
C SER A 94 -4.07 25.56 22.31
N TYR A 95 -4.00 25.35 20.99
CA TYR A 95 -4.30 26.35 19.96
C TYR A 95 -5.69 26.97 20.11
N TYR A 96 -6.70 26.15 20.46
CA TYR A 96 -8.07 26.65 20.61
C TYR A 96 -8.28 27.43 21.92
N GLY A 97 -7.41 27.33 22.92
CA GLY A 97 -7.58 28.00 24.21
C GLY A 97 -8.98 27.75 24.80
N ASN A 98 -9.74 28.84 25.01
CA ASN A 98 -11.12 28.79 25.52
C ASN A 98 -12.19 28.77 24.40
N THR A 99 -11.79 28.69 23.14
CA THR A 99 -12.72 28.64 22.00
C THR A 99 -13.26 27.23 21.78
N SER A 100 -14.44 27.13 21.16
CA SER A 100 -15.06 25.85 20.86
C SER A 100 -14.24 25.03 19.87
N ILE A 101 -13.78 23.87 20.30
CA ILE A 101 -13.06 22.90 19.47
C ILE A 101 -14.03 22.27 18.46
N PRO A 102 -13.71 22.21 17.15
CA PRO A 102 -14.56 21.54 16.17
C PRO A 102 -14.74 20.05 16.49
N LYS A 103 -15.98 19.56 16.46
CA LYS A 103 -16.31 18.17 16.81
C LYS A 103 -16.14 17.23 15.62
N ILE A 104 -15.02 16.53 15.55
CA ILE A 104 -14.78 15.52 14.53
C ILE A 104 -15.21 14.12 14.99
N GLN A 105 -15.72 13.32 14.08
CA GLN A 105 -16.13 11.93 14.29
C GLN A 105 -14.97 10.98 13.99
N GLN A 106 -14.94 9.86 14.71
CA GLN A 106 -14.05 8.73 14.41
C GLN A 106 -14.86 7.53 13.89
N PHE A 107 -14.19 6.69 13.13
CA PHE A 107 -14.68 5.48 12.48
C PHE A 107 -13.73 4.31 12.74
N PRO A 108 -14.13 3.04 12.50
CA PRO A 108 -13.29 1.87 12.76
C PRO A 108 -11.87 1.91 12.17
N ILE A 109 -11.67 2.62 11.07
CA ILE A 109 -10.37 2.75 10.38
C ILE A 109 -9.63 4.06 10.71
N THR A 110 -10.05 4.79 11.75
CA THR A 110 -9.45 6.10 12.12
C THR A 110 -8.19 5.95 12.95
N CYS A 111 -8.18 4.99 13.89
CA CYS A 111 -7.21 4.88 14.96
C CYS A 111 -5.92 4.16 14.54
N GLU A 112 -5.29 4.65 13.48
CA GLU A 112 -3.98 4.16 13.07
C GLU A 112 -2.89 4.54 14.08
N THR A 113 -1.92 3.64 14.24
CA THR A 113 -0.93 3.65 15.32
C THR A 113 0.41 4.29 14.98
N GLY A 114 0.66 4.65 13.72
CA GLY A 114 1.88 5.32 13.26
C GLY A 114 1.73 6.83 13.07
N PRO A 115 2.84 7.59 12.90
CA PRO A 115 2.80 9.02 12.59
C PRO A 115 2.00 9.34 11.32
N GLY A 116 1.45 10.56 11.24
CA GLY A 116 0.51 10.95 10.18
C GLY A 116 1.13 11.42 8.86
N SER A 117 2.42 11.76 8.82
CA SER A 117 3.05 12.43 7.66
C SER A 117 4.14 11.61 6.98
N PRO A 118 4.09 11.36 5.66
CA PRO A 118 2.95 11.57 4.75
C PRO A 118 1.90 10.44 4.85
N SER A 119 0.73 10.64 4.25
CA SER A 119 -0.31 9.60 4.24
C SER A 119 0.10 8.40 3.38
N GLY A 120 0.16 7.21 4.01
CA GLY A 120 0.54 5.96 3.34
C GLY A 120 -0.49 5.51 2.29
N HIS A 121 -1.79 5.66 2.57
CA HIS A 121 -2.86 5.33 1.61
C HIS A 121 -2.77 6.19 0.35
N ALA A 122 -2.61 7.50 0.51
CA ALA A 122 -2.48 8.42 -0.63
C ALA A 122 -1.18 8.19 -1.43
N MET A 123 -0.08 7.89 -0.73
CA MET A 123 1.20 7.57 -1.37
C MET A 123 1.16 6.25 -2.15
N GLY A 124 0.61 5.20 -1.53
CA GLY A 124 0.44 3.89 -2.16
C GLY A 124 -0.50 3.96 -3.36
N SER A 125 -1.69 4.58 -3.22
CA SER A 125 -2.62 4.71 -4.33
C SER A 125 -2.03 5.55 -5.47
N ALA A 126 -1.35 6.65 -5.18
CA ALA A 126 -0.76 7.46 -6.23
C ALA A 126 0.31 6.68 -7.01
N GLY A 127 1.23 6.00 -6.32
CA GLY A 127 2.27 5.22 -7.00
C GLY A 127 1.72 4.07 -7.85
N VAL A 128 0.78 3.29 -7.31
CA VAL A 128 0.17 2.14 -7.99
C VAL A 128 -0.63 2.56 -9.22
N TYR A 129 -1.55 3.52 -9.07
CA TYR A 129 -2.39 3.95 -10.16
C TYR A 129 -1.59 4.70 -11.24
N TYR A 130 -0.50 5.38 -10.88
CA TYR A 130 0.41 6.00 -11.84
C TYR A 130 1.05 4.96 -12.76
N ILE A 131 1.56 3.85 -12.20
CA ILE A 131 2.10 2.74 -12.99
C ILE A 131 1.03 2.14 -13.91
N MET A 132 -0.18 1.93 -13.40
CA MET A 132 -1.26 1.35 -14.21
C MET A 132 -1.64 2.26 -15.38
N VAL A 133 -1.75 3.56 -15.14
CA VAL A 133 -2.06 4.54 -16.20
C VAL A 133 -0.93 4.60 -17.23
N THR A 134 0.31 4.77 -16.81
CA THR A 134 1.47 4.84 -17.73
C THR A 134 1.63 3.54 -18.53
N ALA A 135 1.41 2.38 -17.91
CA ALA A 135 1.40 1.09 -18.60
C ALA A 135 0.32 1.03 -19.69
N LEU A 136 -0.92 1.43 -19.40
CA LEU A 136 -2.00 1.47 -20.39
C LEU A 136 -1.69 2.46 -21.52
N LEU A 137 -1.16 3.64 -21.20
CA LEU A 137 -0.78 4.64 -22.20
C LEU A 137 0.33 4.15 -23.14
N SER A 138 1.32 3.42 -22.62
CA SER A 138 2.40 2.85 -23.43
C SER A 138 1.90 1.86 -24.49
N GLN A 139 0.77 1.20 -24.25
CA GLN A 139 0.16 0.25 -25.19
C GLN A 139 -0.68 0.91 -26.30
N LEU A 140 -1.01 2.20 -26.16
CA LEU A 140 -1.95 2.93 -27.02
C LEU A 140 -1.26 3.77 -28.13
N GLN A 141 0.04 3.58 -28.36
CA GLN A 141 0.79 4.35 -29.34
C GLN A 141 0.31 4.08 -30.77
N THR A 142 -0.46 5.03 -31.37
CA THR A 142 -0.55 5.38 -32.82
C THR A 142 -1.94 5.86 -33.33
N ALA A 143 -2.96 6.11 -32.48
CA ALA A 143 -4.27 6.57 -32.96
C ALA A 143 -4.63 8.02 -32.53
N PRO A 144 -5.35 8.82 -33.35
CA PRO A 144 -5.88 10.12 -32.93
C PRO A 144 -6.87 10.02 -31.75
N THR A 145 -7.52 8.86 -31.57
CA THR A 145 -8.30 8.52 -30.37
C THR A 145 -7.45 8.43 -29.10
N ALA A 146 -6.13 8.37 -29.22
CA ALA A 146 -5.22 8.32 -28.09
C ALA A 146 -5.27 9.60 -27.25
N LEU A 147 -5.45 10.79 -27.82
CA LEU A 147 -5.42 12.03 -27.02
C LEU A 147 -6.61 12.11 -26.04
N CYS A 148 -7.81 11.74 -26.49
CA CYS A 148 -8.99 11.67 -25.64
C CYS A 148 -8.82 10.61 -24.54
N LEU A 149 -8.28 9.44 -24.90
CA LEU A 149 -8.03 8.36 -23.94
C LEU A 149 -6.91 8.71 -22.95
N HIS A 150 -5.88 9.44 -23.37
CA HIS A 150 -4.86 10.02 -22.48
C HIS A 150 -5.50 10.95 -21.45
N GLY A 151 -6.32 11.90 -21.92
CA GLY A 151 -7.06 12.80 -21.04
C GLY A 151 -7.96 12.05 -20.07
N LEU A 152 -8.68 11.04 -20.55
CA LEU A 152 -9.58 10.22 -19.73
C LEU A 152 -8.84 9.45 -18.64
N LEU A 153 -7.71 8.80 -18.96
CA LEU A 153 -6.93 8.01 -18.01
C LEU A 153 -6.31 8.88 -16.91
N TRP A 154 -5.79 10.06 -17.27
CA TRP A 154 -5.30 11.02 -16.27
C TRP A 154 -6.42 11.65 -15.45
N ALA A 155 -7.59 11.92 -16.06
CA ALA A 155 -8.76 12.38 -15.32
C ALA A 155 -9.23 11.33 -14.31
N LEU A 156 -9.24 10.05 -14.70
CA LEU A 156 -9.57 8.94 -13.80
C LEU A 156 -8.55 8.81 -12.67
N PHE A 157 -7.24 8.93 -12.97
CA PHE A 157 -6.19 8.95 -11.97
C PHE A 157 -6.45 10.01 -10.90
N TRP A 158 -6.67 11.26 -11.31
CA TRP A 158 -6.91 12.36 -10.38
C TRP A 158 -8.23 12.20 -9.65
N ALA A 159 -9.28 11.69 -10.29
CA ALA A 159 -10.54 11.38 -9.62
C ALA A 159 -10.34 10.36 -8.49
N VAL A 160 -9.54 9.32 -8.70
CA VAL A 160 -9.16 8.36 -7.65
C VAL A 160 -8.37 9.06 -6.54
N GLN A 161 -7.32 9.83 -6.86
CA GLN A 161 -6.50 10.49 -5.84
C GLN A 161 -7.31 11.48 -4.99
N VAL A 162 -8.22 12.24 -5.59
CA VAL A 162 -9.12 13.15 -4.88
C VAL A 162 -10.02 12.36 -3.92
N ASN A 163 -10.62 11.26 -4.38
CA ASN A 163 -11.46 10.41 -3.53
C ASN A 163 -10.67 9.82 -2.36
N VAL A 164 -9.45 9.32 -2.61
CA VAL A 164 -8.58 8.80 -1.54
C VAL A 164 -8.24 9.90 -0.55
N CYS A 165 -7.77 11.06 -1.01
CA CYS A 165 -7.42 12.18 -0.14
C CYS A 165 -8.62 12.63 0.73
N LEU A 166 -9.79 12.83 0.11
CA LEU A 166 -11.00 13.21 0.82
C LEU A 166 -11.43 12.15 1.82
N SER A 167 -11.33 10.85 1.47
CA SER A 167 -11.67 9.77 2.40
C SER A 167 -10.80 9.81 3.66
N ARG A 168 -9.49 10.03 3.52
CA ARG A 168 -8.52 10.06 4.62
C ARG A 168 -8.70 11.27 5.53
N VAL A 169 -9.10 12.40 4.97
CA VAL A 169 -9.44 13.61 5.73
C VAL A 169 -10.80 13.47 6.40
N PHE A 170 -11.79 12.88 5.72
CA PHE A 170 -13.14 12.64 6.25
C PHE A 170 -13.11 11.72 7.47
N ILE A 171 -12.30 10.66 7.46
CA ILE A 171 -12.17 9.74 8.62
C ILE A 171 -11.25 10.28 9.72
N ALA A 172 -10.82 11.55 9.66
CA ALA A 172 -9.94 12.16 10.66
C ALA A 172 -8.58 11.45 10.88
N ALA A 173 -8.14 10.62 9.92
CA ALA A 173 -6.88 9.90 10.01
C ALA A 173 -5.67 10.72 9.55
N HIS A 174 -5.88 11.69 8.65
CA HIS A 174 -4.84 12.57 8.11
C HIS A 174 -5.31 14.00 7.89
N PHE A 175 -4.37 14.94 7.97
CA PHE A 175 -4.59 16.32 7.56
C PHE A 175 -4.43 16.49 6.02
N PRO A 176 -5.02 17.54 5.42
CA PRO A 176 -4.93 17.79 3.97
C PRO A 176 -3.50 17.85 3.41
N HIS A 177 -2.57 18.51 4.11
CA HIS A 177 -1.17 18.58 3.67
C HIS A 177 -0.49 17.20 3.63
N GLN A 178 -0.87 16.28 4.52
CA GLN A 178 -0.28 14.95 4.62
C GLN A 178 -0.70 14.05 3.47
N VAL A 179 -1.95 14.16 3.02
CA VAL A 179 -2.45 13.42 1.87
C VAL A 179 -1.88 13.98 0.56
N ILE A 180 -1.75 15.30 0.44
CA ILE A 180 -1.10 15.96 -0.71
C ILE A 180 0.37 15.53 -0.81
N ALA A 181 1.12 15.60 0.31
CA ALA A 181 2.50 15.13 0.36
C ALA A 181 2.61 13.64 0.02
N GLY A 182 1.63 12.83 0.44
CA GLY A 182 1.52 11.42 0.07
C GLY A 182 1.40 11.23 -1.44
N VAL A 183 0.45 11.90 -2.09
CA VAL A 183 0.25 11.81 -3.55
C VAL A 183 1.53 12.19 -4.31
N ILE A 184 2.15 13.32 -3.96
CA ILE A 184 3.39 13.78 -4.60
C ILE A 184 4.49 12.72 -4.43
N SER A 185 4.69 12.22 -3.21
CA SER A 185 5.72 11.22 -2.92
C SER A 185 5.48 9.93 -3.70
N GLY A 186 4.22 9.49 -3.82
CA GLY A 186 3.86 8.29 -4.57
C GLY A 186 4.16 8.41 -6.07
N ILE A 187 3.82 9.56 -6.67
CA ILE A 187 4.14 9.86 -8.08
C ILE A 187 5.66 9.88 -8.29
N VAL A 188 6.40 10.55 -7.40
CA VAL A 188 7.87 10.62 -7.50
C VAL A 188 8.50 9.22 -7.43
N VAL A 189 8.05 8.36 -6.51
CA VAL A 189 8.55 6.98 -6.43
C VAL A 189 8.23 6.22 -7.72
N ALA A 190 7.00 6.31 -8.23
CA ALA A 190 6.64 5.64 -9.48
C ALA A 190 7.49 6.12 -10.68
N GLU A 191 7.70 7.43 -10.81
CA GLU A 191 8.50 8.03 -11.88
C GLU A 191 9.99 7.63 -11.79
N VAL A 192 10.55 7.51 -10.58
CA VAL A 192 11.91 6.97 -10.41
C VAL A 192 11.99 5.54 -10.94
N PHE A 193 11.01 4.70 -10.63
CA PHE A 193 10.98 3.30 -11.09
C PHE A 193 10.68 3.12 -12.58
N GLU A 194 10.21 4.15 -13.29
CA GLU A 194 10.21 4.15 -14.76
C GLU A 194 11.63 4.09 -15.34
N HIS A 195 12.60 4.65 -14.63
CA HIS A 195 13.99 4.71 -15.08
C HIS A 195 14.84 3.53 -14.56
N VAL A 196 14.39 2.81 -13.52
CA VAL A 196 15.13 1.68 -12.91
C VAL A 196 14.82 0.36 -13.62
N HIS A 197 15.42 0.15 -14.78
CA HIS A 197 15.25 -1.08 -15.57
C HIS A 197 15.89 -2.33 -14.93
N SER A 198 16.79 -2.15 -13.96
CA SER A 198 17.50 -3.25 -13.29
C SER A 198 16.59 -4.20 -12.52
N ILE A 199 15.36 -3.76 -12.18
CA ILE A 199 14.38 -4.60 -11.46
C ILE A 199 13.94 -5.82 -12.26
N TYR A 200 13.95 -5.74 -13.60
CA TYR A 200 13.47 -6.81 -14.49
C TYR A 200 14.49 -7.92 -14.73
N SER A 201 15.76 -7.66 -14.43
CA SER A 201 16.86 -8.63 -14.55
C SER A 201 17.50 -8.91 -13.19
N ALA A 202 16.80 -8.61 -12.10
CA ALA A 202 17.30 -8.75 -10.75
C ALA A 202 17.45 -10.24 -10.40
N SER A 203 18.68 -10.63 -10.02
CA SER A 203 18.96 -11.97 -9.51
C SER A 203 18.33 -12.18 -8.12
N LEU A 204 18.19 -13.44 -7.72
CA LEU A 204 17.74 -13.78 -6.36
C LEU A 204 18.58 -13.07 -5.28
N GLN A 205 19.89 -12.98 -5.46
CA GLN A 205 20.78 -12.27 -4.53
C GLN A 205 20.40 -10.79 -4.38
N ARG A 206 19.98 -10.12 -5.47
CA ARG A 206 19.54 -8.71 -5.41
C ARG A 206 18.22 -8.58 -4.65
N TYR A 207 17.27 -9.47 -4.86
CA TYR A 207 16.02 -9.49 -4.09
C TYR A 207 16.29 -9.72 -2.60
N LEU A 208 17.05 -10.77 -2.26
CA LEU A 208 17.43 -11.06 -0.87
C LEU A 208 18.20 -9.91 -0.23
N GLY A 209 19.22 -9.40 -0.92
CA GLY A 209 20.03 -8.27 -0.44
C GLY A 209 19.18 -7.01 -0.22
N THR A 210 18.22 -6.72 -1.10
CA THR A 210 17.30 -5.60 -0.91
C THR A 210 16.40 -5.84 0.30
N THR A 211 15.79 -7.02 0.43
CA THR A 211 14.94 -7.35 1.59
C THR A 211 15.71 -7.20 2.90
N PHE A 212 16.93 -7.74 3.00
CA PHE A 212 17.77 -7.60 4.19
C PHE A 212 18.20 -6.15 4.43
N PHE A 213 18.53 -5.40 3.39
CA PHE A 213 18.87 -3.98 3.49
C PHE A 213 17.70 -3.15 4.04
N LEU A 214 16.50 -3.31 3.46
CA LEU A 214 15.31 -2.57 3.89
C LEU A 214 14.95 -2.88 5.35
N PHE A 215 15.01 -4.15 5.75
CA PHE A 215 14.79 -4.57 7.13
C PHE A 215 15.85 -4.02 8.07
N GLY A 216 17.13 -4.23 7.74
CA GLY A 216 18.27 -3.82 8.55
C GLY A 216 18.34 -2.31 8.73
N PHE A 217 18.07 -1.53 7.68
CA PHE A 217 17.99 -0.08 7.77
C PHE A 217 16.82 0.36 8.64
N ALA A 218 15.61 -0.17 8.42
CA ALA A 218 14.44 0.24 9.22
C ALA A 218 14.63 -0.09 10.71
N LEU A 219 15.16 -1.28 11.01
CA LEU A 219 15.49 -1.68 12.39
C LEU A 219 16.62 -0.84 12.97
N GLY A 220 17.70 -0.63 12.22
CA GLY A 220 18.84 0.18 12.66
C GLY A 220 18.44 1.63 12.91
N PHE A 221 17.61 2.21 12.04
CA PHE A 221 17.09 3.56 12.19
C PHE A 221 16.12 3.67 13.39
N TYR A 222 15.24 2.68 13.57
CA TYR A 222 14.40 2.58 14.77
C TYR A 222 15.24 2.55 16.06
N LEU A 223 16.27 1.70 16.11
CA LEU A 223 17.17 1.59 17.27
C LEU A 223 17.96 2.88 17.50
N LEU A 224 18.44 3.53 16.43
CA LEU A 224 19.13 4.81 16.50
C LEU A 224 18.24 5.89 17.12
N LEU A 225 17.00 6.05 16.62
CA LEU A 225 16.04 7.01 17.16
C LEU A 225 15.77 6.73 18.65
N LYS A 226 15.61 5.46 19.03
CA LYS A 226 15.44 5.05 20.43
C LYS A 226 16.64 5.43 21.30
N VAL A 227 17.88 5.22 20.82
CA VAL A 227 19.11 5.60 21.54
C VAL A 227 19.25 7.11 21.66
N LEU A 228 18.83 7.87 20.66
CA LEU A 228 18.80 9.33 20.68
C LEU A 228 17.69 9.91 21.58
N GLY A 229 16.93 9.06 22.29
CA GLY A 229 15.89 9.49 23.22
C GLY A 229 14.60 9.94 22.54
N VAL A 230 14.42 9.62 21.26
CA VAL A 230 13.17 9.87 20.56
C VAL A 230 12.14 8.84 21.02
N ASP A 231 11.04 9.31 21.61
CA ASP A 231 9.89 8.46 21.89
C ASP A 231 9.28 8.01 20.56
N LEU A 232 9.24 6.70 20.33
CA LEU A 232 8.62 6.07 19.16
C LEU A 232 7.26 5.43 19.49
N LEU A 233 6.95 5.31 20.79
CA LEU A 233 5.67 4.79 21.29
C LEU A 233 4.64 5.91 21.48
N TRP A 234 5.05 7.18 21.38
CA TRP A 234 4.16 8.34 21.49
C TRP A 234 2.88 8.24 20.67
N THR A 235 2.94 7.67 19.45
CA THR A 235 1.74 7.51 18.60
C THR A 235 0.84 6.37 19.06
N LEU A 236 1.42 5.30 19.61
CA LEU A 236 0.65 4.20 20.21
C LEU A 236 -0.06 4.68 21.48
N GLU A 237 0.63 5.43 22.34
CA GLU A 237 0.01 6.04 23.53
C GLU A 237 -1.13 6.97 23.17
N LYS A 238 -0.96 7.82 22.14
CA LYS A 238 -2.04 8.69 21.65
C LYS A 238 -3.19 7.93 21.04
N ALA A 239 -2.92 6.87 20.28
CA ALA A 239 -3.96 6.02 19.71
C ALA A 239 -4.80 5.36 20.81
N HIS A 240 -4.17 4.75 21.82
CA HIS A 240 -4.88 4.16 22.95
C HIS A 240 -5.64 5.17 23.80
N LYS A 241 -5.10 6.39 23.97
CA LYS A 241 -5.72 7.43 24.79
C LYS A 241 -6.93 8.09 24.12
N TRP A 242 -6.86 8.35 22.82
CA TRP A 242 -7.84 9.18 22.11
C TRP A 242 -8.74 8.44 21.14
N CYS A 243 -8.49 7.15 20.90
CA CYS A 243 -9.43 6.34 20.13
C CYS A 243 -10.72 6.09 20.93
N ILE A 244 -11.88 6.32 20.30
CA ILE A 244 -13.19 6.15 20.98
C ILE A 244 -13.45 4.69 21.36
N HIS A 245 -13.02 3.75 20.52
CA HIS A 245 -13.14 2.31 20.78
C HIS A 245 -11.76 1.66 20.76
N PRO A 246 -11.30 1.04 21.87
CA PRO A 246 -9.98 0.44 21.94
C PRO A 246 -9.79 -0.69 20.91
N ASP A 247 -10.87 -1.38 20.54
CA ASP A 247 -10.86 -2.47 19.55
C ASP A 247 -10.52 -1.99 18.13
N TRP A 248 -10.59 -0.68 17.85
CA TRP A 248 -10.20 -0.10 16.56
C TRP A 248 -8.68 0.13 16.44
N VAL A 249 -7.93 -0.09 17.52
CA VAL A 249 -6.46 -0.03 17.51
C VAL A 249 -5.91 -1.40 17.12
N HIS A 250 -5.71 -1.60 15.83
CA HIS A 250 -5.28 -2.91 15.29
C HIS A 250 -3.76 -3.03 15.17
N ILE A 251 -3.21 -4.19 15.59
CA ILE A 251 -1.78 -4.52 15.43
C ILE A 251 -1.32 -4.51 13.97
N ASP A 252 -2.23 -4.83 13.05
CA ASP A 252 -2.03 -4.82 11.60
C ASP A 252 -1.65 -3.45 11.04
N THR A 253 -2.01 -2.39 11.76
CA THR A 253 -1.73 -0.99 11.40
C THR A 253 -0.37 -0.53 11.91
N THR A 254 0.34 -1.38 12.67
CA THR A 254 1.65 -1.03 13.21
C THR A 254 2.68 -0.92 12.07
N PRO A 255 3.63 0.02 12.21
CA PRO A 255 4.73 0.19 11.26
C PRO A 255 5.46 -1.12 10.88
N PHE A 256 5.76 -1.96 11.89
CA PHE A 256 6.45 -3.22 11.68
C PHE A 256 5.59 -4.27 10.97
N ALA A 257 4.27 -4.32 11.23
CA ALA A 257 3.37 -5.21 10.50
C ALA A 257 3.41 -4.95 8.99
N SER A 258 3.32 -3.67 8.57
CA SER A 258 3.41 -3.31 7.15
C SER A 258 4.79 -3.63 6.56
N LEU A 259 5.86 -3.31 7.29
CA LEU A 259 7.24 -3.60 6.89
C LEU A 259 7.44 -5.10 6.62
N LEU A 260 7.13 -5.97 7.60
CA LEU A 260 7.37 -7.41 7.47
C LEU A 260 6.50 -8.05 6.38
N ARG A 261 5.25 -7.60 6.22
CA ARG A 261 4.41 -7.99 5.09
C ARG A 261 5.09 -7.67 3.77
N ASN A 262 5.49 -6.42 3.55
CA ASN A 262 6.10 -5.97 2.28
C ASN A 262 7.45 -6.63 1.99
N LEU A 263 8.25 -6.89 3.02
CA LEU A 263 9.48 -7.65 2.90
C LEU A 263 9.21 -9.11 2.48
N GLY A 264 8.18 -9.73 3.05
CA GLY A 264 7.72 -11.06 2.67
C GLY A 264 7.29 -11.11 1.21
N ILE A 265 6.54 -10.10 0.76
CA ILE A 265 6.13 -9.94 -0.65
C ILE A 265 7.34 -9.88 -1.58
N LEU A 266 8.30 -8.99 -1.29
CA LEU A 266 9.49 -8.82 -2.13
C LEU A 266 10.36 -10.09 -2.15
N PHE A 267 10.51 -10.73 -0.99
CA PHE A 267 11.22 -12.00 -0.84
C PHE A 267 10.54 -13.12 -1.63
N GLY A 268 9.23 -13.28 -1.49
CA GLY A 268 8.42 -14.28 -2.19
C GLY A 268 8.47 -14.09 -3.71
N LEU A 269 8.35 -12.85 -4.20
CA LEU A 269 8.52 -12.53 -5.62
C LEU A 269 9.92 -12.91 -6.12
N GLY A 270 10.96 -12.58 -5.37
CA GLY A 270 12.35 -12.90 -5.71
C GLY A 270 12.59 -14.41 -5.82
N LEU A 271 12.09 -15.20 -4.86
CA LEU A 271 12.14 -16.66 -4.92
C LEU A 271 11.37 -17.20 -6.13
N ALA A 272 10.18 -16.67 -6.39
CA ALA A 272 9.33 -17.15 -7.45
C ALA A 272 9.95 -16.95 -8.84
N LEU A 273 10.37 -15.72 -9.16
CA LEU A 273 10.96 -15.37 -10.46
C LEU A 273 12.28 -16.12 -10.74
N ASN A 274 13.00 -16.54 -9.69
CA ASN A 274 14.25 -17.28 -9.81
C ASN A 274 14.07 -18.79 -9.60
N SER A 275 12.84 -19.29 -9.50
CA SER A 275 12.55 -20.71 -9.32
C SER A 275 12.54 -21.48 -10.65
N PRO A 276 12.93 -22.76 -10.68
CA PRO A 276 12.80 -23.61 -11.87
C PRO A 276 11.34 -23.69 -12.37
N MET A 277 10.37 -23.70 -11.45
CA MET A 277 8.93 -23.76 -11.75
C MET A 277 8.47 -22.58 -12.61
N TYR A 278 8.94 -21.37 -12.30
CA TYR A 278 8.63 -20.18 -13.10
C TYR A 278 9.22 -20.28 -14.51
N VAL A 279 10.47 -20.76 -14.64
CA VAL A 279 11.14 -20.95 -15.93
C VAL A 279 10.40 -21.97 -16.80
N GLU A 280 9.94 -23.07 -16.21
CA GLU A 280 9.23 -24.15 -16.91
C GLU A 280 7.84 -23.72 -17.37
N SER A 281 7.11 -22.97 -16.54
CA SER A 281 5.77 -22.47 -16.88
C SER A 281 5.79 -21.34 -17.93
N CYS A 282 6.74 -20.39 -17.84
CA CYS A 282 6.72 -19.17 -18.64
C CYS A 282 7.40 -19.29 -20.03
N ARG A 283 8.20 -20.34 -20.28
CA ARG A 283 8.89 -20.51 -21.58
C ARG A 283 8.05 -21.18 -22.67
N GLY A 284 6.85 -21.68 -22.35
CA GLY A 284 5.96 -22.30 -23.33
C GLY A 284 5.18 -21.31 -24.19
N LYS A 285 4.84 -21.68 -25.44
CA LYS A 285 3.86 -20.96 -26.29
C LYS A 285 2.49 -20.77 -25.58
N GLN A 286 2.21 -21.61 -24.58
CA GLN A 286 0.97 -21.68 -23.80
C GLN A 286 0.79 -20.51 -22.84
N GLY A 287 1.87 -19.94 -22.27
CA GLY A 287 1.82 -18.76 -21.39
C GLY A 287 1.36 -17.47 -22.08
N ARG A 288 1.30 -17.48 -23.42
CA ARG A 288 0.74 -16.37 -24.23
C ARG A 288 -0.75 -16.51 -24.49
N GLN A 289 -1.36 -17.67 -24.23
CA GLN A 289 -2.77 -17.89 -24.50
C GLN A 289 -3.63 -17.19 -23.44
N LEU A 290 -4.64 -16.44 -23.90
CA LEU A 290 -5.55 -15.72 -23.01
C LEU A 290 -6.29 -16.63 -22.02
N PRO A 291 -6.80 -17.83 -22.40
CA PRO A 291 -7.45 -18.74 -21.46
C PRO A 291 -6.52 -19.15 -20.31
N PHE A 292 -5.27 -19.49 -20.61
CA PHE A 292 -4.28 -19.85 -19.59
C PHE A 292 -4.04 -18.72 -18.58
N ARG A 293 -3.89 -17.48 -19.07
CA ARG A 293 -3.68 -16.29 -18.22
C ARG A 293 -4.90 -16.02 -17.34
N LEU A 294 -6.10 -16.09 -17.90
CA LEU A 294 -7.35 -15.91 -17.15
C LEU A 294 -7.50 -16.98 -16.06
N SER A 295 -7.21 -18.25 -16.38
CA SER A 295 -7.20 -19.31 -15.37
C SER A 295 -6.18 -19.05 -14.26
N CYS A 296 -4.97 -18.59 -14.59
CA CYS A 296 -3.96 -18.22 -13.59
C CYS A 296 -4.44 -17.05 -12.71
N ILE A 297 -5.10 -16.04 -13.28
CA ILE A 297 -5.68 -14.92 -12.52
C ILE A 297 -6.75 -15.41 -11.56
N ILE A 298 -7.72 -16.20 -12.04
CA ILE A 298 -8.82 -16.73 -11.22
C ILE A 298 -8.27 -17.58 -10.07
N MET A 299 -7.33 -18.49 -10.37
CA MET A 299 -6.71 -19.33 -9.36
C MET A 299 -5.87 -18.53 -8.36
N SER A 300 -5.16 -17.48 -8.81
CA SER A 300 -4.42 -16.59 -7.92
C SER A 300 -5.34 -15.86 -6.96
N LEU A 301 -6.44 -15.28 -7.45
CA LEU A 301 -7.43 -14.58 -6.63
C LEU A 301 -8.12 -15.54 -5.64
N PHE A 302 -8.41 -16.77 -6.05
CA PHE A 302 -8.99 -17.79 -5.18
C PHE A 302 -8.02 -18.19 -4.06
N VAL A 303 -6.76 -18.50 -4.39
CA VAL A 303 -5.74 -18.85 -3.39
C VAL A 303 -5.50 -17.69 -2.42
N LEU A 304 -5.42 -16.46 -2.93
CA LEU A 304 -5.34 -15.25 -2.12
C LEU A 304 -6.49 -15.13 -1.14
N TYR A 305 -7.73 -15.35 -1.59
CA TYR A 305 -8.91 -15.34 -0.72
C TYR A 305 -8.79 -16.37 0.41
N LEU A 306 -8.33 -17.59 0.10
CA LEU A 306 -8.07 -18.61 1.12
C LEU A 306 -7.01 -18.15 2.12
N PHE A 307 -5.90 -17.58 1.67
CA PHE A 307 -4.86 -17.03 2.56
C PHE A 307 -5.41 -15.92 3.45
N GLU A 308 -6.19 -14.98 2.93
CA GLU A 308 -6.82 -13.91 3.72
C GLU A 308 -7.81 -14.43 4.75
N SER A 309 -8.49 -15.55 4.46
CA SER A 309 -9.44 -16.18 5.38
C SER A 309 -8.76 -16.79 6.63
N PHE A 310 -7.44 -17.00 6.58
CA PHE A 310 -6.67 -17.41 7.75
C PHE A 310 -6.28 -16.20 8.61
N GLU A 311 -6.95 -16.08 9.75
CA GLU A 311 -6.60 -15.14 10.82
C GLU A 311 -5.28 -15.57 11.48
N LEU A 312 -4.38 -14.60 11.68
CA LEU A 312 -3.11 -14.81 12.35
C LEU A 312 -3.26 -14.55 13.85
N PRO A 313 -2.57 -15.30 14.72
CA PRO A 313 -2.60 -15.05 16.16
C PRO A 313 -2.03 -13.66 16.48
N THR A 314 -2.84 -12.79 17.08
CA THR A 314 -2.49 -11.41 17.44
C THR A 314 -1.95 -11.27 18.86
N ASP A 315 -2.11 -12.28 19.71
CA ASP A 315 -1.70 -12.27 21.12
C ASP A 315 -0.17 -12.21 21.33
N ARG A 316 0.61 -12.56 20.31
CA ARG A 316 2.07 -12.64 20.35
C ARG A 316 2.66 -11.84 19.19
N GLU A 317 3.09 -10.61 19.43
CA GLU A 317 3.56 -9.67 18.41
C GLU A 317 4.65 -10.27 17.48
N MET A 318 5.68 -10.89 18.05
CA MET A 318 6.78 -11.49 17.26
C MET A 318 6.29 -12.65 16.39
N LEU A 319 5.36 -13.45 16.89
CA LEU A 319 4.77 -14.55 16.12
C LEU A 319 3.90 -13.99 14.99
N PHE A 320 3.09 -12.97 15.28
CA PHE A 320 2.29 -12.27 14.28
C PHE A 320 3.17 -11.72 13.15
N TYR A 321 4.28 -11.04 13.47
CA TYR A 321 5.20 -10.49 12.48
C TYR A 321 5.88 -11.59 11.63
N ALA A 322 6.35 -12.67 12.26
CA ALA A 322 6.96 -13.79 11.54
C ALA A 322 5.96 -14.48 10.61
N LEU A 323 4.74 -14.76 11.10
CA LEU A 323 3.69 -15.37 10.29
C LEU A 323 3.20 -14.45 9.17
N SER A 324 3.14 -13.13 9.41
CA SER A 324 2.77 -12.15 8.39
C SER A 324 3.79 -12.11 7.24
N PHE A 325 5.09 -12.15 7.56
CA PHE A 325 6.15 -12.31 6.56
C PHE A 325 6.00 -13.61 5.78
N CYS A 326 5.86 -14.74 6.47
CA CYS A 326 5.74 -16.07 5.86
C CYS A 326 4.49 -16.19 4.97
N LYS A 327 3.33 -15.72 5.45
CA LYS A 327 2.07 -15.67 4.70
C LYS A 327 2.28 -14.89 3.41
N SER A 328 2.82 -13.68 3.51
CA SER A 328 3.04 -12.80 2.36
C SER A 328 4.01 -13.36 1.32
N ALA A 329 5.11 -13.97 1.78
CA ALA A 329 6.08 -14.65 0.94
C ALA A 329 5.50 -15.87 0.24
N ALA A 330 4.79 -16.72 0.97
CA ALA A 330 4.14 -17.91 0.42
C ALA A 330 3.09 -17.53 -0.63
N THR A 331 2.26 -16.51 -0.36
CA THR A 331 1.25 -16.06 -1.31
C THR A 331 1.88 -15.60 -2.63
N HIS A 332 2.94 -14.77 -2.60
CA HIS A 332 3.58 -14.29 -3.83
C HIS A 332 4.34 -15.41 -4.57
N LEU A 333 4.96 -16.34 -3.83
CA LEU A 333 5.54 -17.55 -4.40
C LEU A 333 4.48 -18.39 -5.13
N CYS A 334 3.32 -18.57 -4.51
CA CYS A 334 2.22 -19.32 -5.09
C CYS A 334 1.70 -18.68 -6.38
N MET A 335 1.45 -17.36 -6.35
CA MET A 335 0.89 -16.63 -7.49
C MET A 335 1.80 -16.61 -8.71
N VAL A 336 3.11 -16.45 -8.50
CA VAL A 336 4.08 -16.25 -9.58
C VAL A 336 4.66 -17.55 -10.11
N ALA A 337 4.90 -18.55 -9.26
CA ALA A 337 5.54 -19.79 -9.67
C ALA A 337 4.61 -21.01 -9.59
N LEU A 338 3.98 -21.27 -8.43
CA LEU A 338 3.23 -22.51 -8.21
C LEU A 338 1.98 -22.63 -9.08
N ILE A 339 1.14 -21.59 -9.11
CA ILE A 339 -0.11 -21.60 -9.85
C ILE A 339 0.15 -21.75 -11.36
N PRO A 340 0.98 -20.92 -12.01
CA PRO A 340 1.29 -21.10 -13.43
C PRO A 340 1.88 -22.47 -13.73
N TYR A 341 2.73 -23.00 -12.85
CA TYR A 341 3.30 -24.34 -13.00
C TYR A 341 2.23 -25.43 -12.96
N CYS A 342 1.38 -25.44 -11.93
CA CYS A 342 0.27 -26.40 -11.82
C CYS A 342 -0.69 -26.32 -13.00
N MET A 343 -1.03 -25.11 -13.45
CA MET A 343 -1.89 -24.90 -14.63
C MET A 343 -1.24 -25.44 -15.91
N SER A 344 0.08 -25.25 -16.08
CA SER A 344 0.80 -25.76 -17.26
C SER A 344 0.80 -27.29 -17.31
N LEU A 345 0.94 -27.95 -16.15
CA LEU A 345 0.88 -29.41 -16.04
C LEU A 345 -0.51 -29.96 -16.37
N LEU A 346 -1.58 -29.29 -15.92
CA LEU A 346 -2.94 -29.67 -16.22
C LEU A 346 -3.23 -29.58 -17.73
N CYS A 347 -2.85 -28.48 -18.36
CA CYS A 347 -3.04 -28.32 -19.80
C CYS A 347 -2.20 -29.31 -20.64
N CYS A 348 -0.98 -29.66 -20.21
CA CYS A 348 -0.18 -30.69 -20.89
C CYS A 348 -0.83 -32.08 -20.79
N ARG A 349 -1.45 -32.41 -19.66
CA ARG A 349 -2.19 -33.68 -19.48
C ARG A 349 -3.44 -33.76 -20.35
N GLU A 350 -4.14 -32.65 -20.55
CA GLU A 350 -5.31 -32.60 -21.43
C GLU A 350 -4.92 -32.77 -22.91
N ALA A 351 -3.81 -32.17 -23.35
CA ALA A 351 -3.31 -32.35 -24.72
C ALA A 351 -2.99 -33.83 -25.02
N MET A 352 -2.32 -34.53 -24.10
CA MET A 352 -2.01 -35.97 -24.25
C MET A 352 -3.24 -36.89 -24.18
N LYS A 353 -4.40 -36.39 -23.77
CA LYS A 353 -5.66 -37.15 -23.71
C LYS A 353 -6.48 -37.05 -25.00
N HIS A 354 -6.14 -36.09 -25.86
CA HIS A 354 -6.84 -35.80 -27.11
C HIS A 354 -6.05 -36.17 -28.37
N ASP A 355 -4.79 -36.58 -28.21
CA ASP A 355 -3.98 -37.31 -29.20
C ASP A 355 -4.10 -38.82 -28.96
#